data_AF-A0A519VUP0-F1
#
_entry.id   AF-A0A519VUP0-F1
#
_cell.length_a   1.000
_cell.length_b   1.000
_cell.length_c   1.000
_cell.angle_alpha   90.00
_cell.angle_beta   90.00
_cell.angle_gamma   90.00
#
_symmetry.space_group_name_H-M   'P 1'
#
loop_
_entity.id
_entity.type
_entity.pdbx_description
1 polymer ?
#
loop_
_entity_poly.entity_id
_entity_poly.type
_entity_poly.pdbx_seq_one_letter_code
_entity_poly.pdbx_strand_id
1 'polypeptide(L)'
;MQLLSKIQYKRDEKGEFHDIALRNYEDTIALVLNYPWNTERSLASIELTCPSVTIEHPLGTYLKIGPYFSGKYSVYYLENNRVYLKIADTLEDAGFWIKEYFNQQGMLSGFKKYGFTINALSHFRTHKFEYTVNASALLKFFWFQIFMTGMVFIICLATLIDSPGNFVMSLIGSITILLLPMTG
;
A
#
# COMPACT_ATOMS: atom_id res chain seq x y z
N MET A 1 -1.46 25.61 16.49
CA MET A 1 -0.29 24.82 16.06
C MET A 1 -0.67 24.02 14.83
N GLN A 2 0.26 23.83 13.89
CA GLN A 2 0.04 22.99 12.71
C GLN A 2 0.98 21.80 12.73
N LEU A 3 0.46 20.63 12.36
CA LEU A 3 1.19 19.37 12.30
C LEU A 3 1.07 18.77 10.92
N LEU A 4 2.09 18.04 10.49
CA LEU A 4 2.06 17.36 9.20
C LEU A 4 1.12 16.17 9.32
N SER A 5 0.05 16.14 8.54
CA SER A 5 -0.85 14.99 8.46
C SER A 5 -0.89 14.43 7.05
N LYS A 6 -1.11 13.12 6.97
CA LYS A 6 -1.00 12.35 5.74
C LYS A 6 -1.86 11.10 5.80
N ILE A 7 -2.29 10.67 4.63
CA ILE A 7 -3.19 9.54 4.45
C ILE A 7 -2.41 8.36 3.89
N GLN A 8 -2.73 7.15 4.36
CA GLN A 8 -2.33 5.91 3.72
C GLN A 8 -3.60 5.12 3.36
N TYR A 9 -3.73 4.68 2.13
CA TYR A 9 -4.79 3.79 1.66
C TYR A 9 -4.36 2.32 1.73
N LYS A 10 -5.32 1.41 1.54
CA LYS A 10 -5.08 -0.03 1.59
C LYS A 10 -4.03 -0.52 0.59
N ARG A 11 -4.00 0.05 -0.62
CA ARG A 11 -3.11 -0.40 -1.69
C ARG A 11 -1.71 0.20 -1.59
N ASP A 12 -1.51 1.11 -0.64
CA ASP A 12 -0.25 1.79 -0.46
C ASP A 12 0.78 0.88 0.19
N GLU A 13 2.02 1.00 -0.25
CA GLU A 13 3.13 0.32 0.36
C GLU A 13 3.52 0.93 1.72
N LYS A 14 4.39 0.23 2.43
CA LYS A 14 4.93 0.68 3.70
C LYS A 14 5.71 1.99 3.54
N GLY A 15 5.14 3.08 4.04
CA GLY A 15 5.74 4.42 3.98
C GLY A 15 5.21 5.27 2.85
N GLU A 16 4.32 4.72 2.00
CA GLU A 16 3.63 5.45 0.95
C GLU A 16 2.46 6.20 1.59
N PHE A 17 2.41 7.51 1.34
CA PHE A 17 1.36 8.38 1.87
C PHE A 17 0.94 9.42 0.85
N HIS A 18 -0.34 9.77 0.90
CA HIS A 18 -1.00 10.77 0.07
C HIS A 18 -1.50 11.93 0.92
N ASP A 19 -1.93 13.00 0.25
CA ASP A 19 -2.52 14.19 0.86
C ASP A 19 -1.70 14.74 2.05
N ILE A 20 -0.39 14.81 1.84
CA ILE A 20 0.58 15.26 2.83
C ILE A 20 0.50 16.79 2.95
N ALA A 21 0.03 17.30 4.09
CA ALA A 21 -0.07 18.74 4.32
C ALA A 21 0.04 19.11 5.80
N LEU A 22 0.45 20.35 6.08
CA LEU A 22 0.37 20.92 7.42
C LEU A 22 -1.10 21.28 7.72
N ARG A 23 -1.63 20.75 8.81
CA ARG A 23 -3.03 20.95 9.24
C ARG A 23 -3.09 21.36 10.71
N ASN A 24 -4.05 22.21 11.06
CA ASN A 24 -4.38 22.46 12.46
C ASN A 24 -5.21 21.29 13.03
N TYR A 25 -5.71 21.42 14.26
CA TYR A 25 -6.48 20.37 14.91
C TYR A 25 -7.80 20.11 14.18
N GLU A 26 -8.53 21.18 13.85
CA GLU A 26 -9.84 21.17 13.22
C GLU A 26 -9.77 20.53 11.83
N ASP A 27 -8.79 20.92 11.02
CA ASP A 27 -8.52 20.38 9.70
C ASP A 27 -8.11 18.91 9.77
N THR A 28 -7.36 18.53 10.81
CA THR A 28 -6.94 17.13 11.03
C THR A 28 -8.12 16.25 11.45
N ILE A 29 -9.02 16.75 12.30
CA ILE A 29 -10.26 16.06 12.64
C ILE A 29 -11.14 15.92 11.40
N ALA A 30 -11.29 16.98 10.60
CA ALA A 30 -12.03 16.91 9.35
C ALA A 30 -11.44 15.86 8.39
N LEU A 31 -10.10 15.78 8.28
CA LEU A 31 -9.41 14.75 7.49
C LEU A 31 -9.78 13.34 7.97
N VAL A 32 -9.73 13.12 9.29
CA VAL A 32 -10.06 11.83 9.90
C VAL A 32 -11.53 11.46 9.72
N LEU A 33 -12.46 12.41 9.89
CA LEU A 33 -13.89 12.16 9.73
C LEU A 33 -14.29 11.89 8.26
N ASN A 34 -13.64 12.55 7.31
CA ASN A 34 -13.92 12.41 5.88
C ASN A 34 -13.15 11.26 5.21
N TYR A 35 -12.22 10.62 5.91
CA TYR A 35 -11.49 9.47 5.38
C TYR A 35 -12.45 8.28 5.14
N PRO A 36 -12.34 7.56 4.01
CA PRO A 36 -13.30 6.52 3.62
C PRO A 36 -13.13 5.21 4.40
N TRP A 37 -13.25 5.25 5.73
CA TRP A 37 -13.02 4.11 6.64
C TRP A 37 -13.77 2.84 6.25
N ASN A 38 -15.02 2.97 5.81
CA ASN A 38 -15.86 1.81 5.46
C ASN A 38 -15.32 1.06 4.23
N THR A 39 -14.88 1.80 3.21
CA THR A 39 -14.29 1.23 1.99
C THR A 39 -12.97 0.54 2.31
N GLU A 40 -12.11 1.23 3.05
CA GLU A 40 -10.75 0.77 3.36
C GLU A 40 -10.71 -0.41 4.35
N ARG A 41 -11.71 -0.51 5.25
CA ARG A 41 -11.80 -1.56 6.28
C ARG A 41 -12.07 -2.96 5.70
N SER A 42 -12.85 -3.04 4.63
CA SER A 42 -13.38 -4.31 4.08
C SER A 42 -12.33 -5.39 3.78
N LEU A 43 -11.07 -5.00 3.60
CA LEU A 43 -9.98 -5.88 3.21
C LEU A 43 -8.66 -5.56 3.95
N ALA A 44 -8.72 -4.82 5.06
CA ALA A 44 -7.55 -4.42 5.82
C ALA A 44 -7.09 -5.54 6.76
N SER A 45 -5.80 -5.87 6.74
CA SER A 45 -5.17 -6.63 7.82
C SER A 45 -4.85 -5.70 8.99
N ILE A 46 -4.91 -6.23 10.22
CA ILE A 46 -4.58 -5.46 11.42
C ILE A 46 -3.07 -5.47 11.59
N GLU A 47 -2.43 -4.54 10.89
CA GLU A 47 -0.99 -4.35 10.85
C GLU A 47 -0.64 -2.87 10.93
N LEU A 48 0.63 -2.54 11.17
CA LEU A 48 1.08 -1.15 11.18
C LEU A 48 1.00 -0.46 9.82
N THR A 49 1.05 -1.24 8.74
CA THR A 49 0.85 -0.77 7.35
C THR A 49 -0.62 -0.97 6.94
N CYS A 50 -1.55 -0.48 7.76
CA CYS A 50 -2.97 -0.50 7.43
C CYS A 50 -3.44 0.87 6.89
N PRO A 51 -4.60 0.92 6.20
CA PRO A 51 -5.20 2.19 5.80
C PRO A 51 -5.37 3.10 7.00
N SER A 52 -4.91 4.34 6.93
CA SER A 52 -4.77 5.15 8.12
C SER A 52 -4.59 6.63 7.84
N VAL A 53 -4.80 7.43 8.88
CA VAL A 53 -4.39 8.83 8.94
C VAL A 53 -3.25 8.93 9.93
N THR A 54 -2.11 9.48 9.49
CA THR A 54 -0.92 9.68 10.33
C THR A 54 -0.68 11.17 10.53
N ILE A 55 -0.34 11.55 11.74
CA ILE A 55 0.03 12.90 12.18
C ILE A 55 1.45 12.82 12.70
N GLU A 56 2.31 13.72 12.24
CA GLU A 56 3.72 13.77 12.54
C GLU A 56 4.04 15.07 13.30
N HIS A 57 4.71 14.93 14.44
CA HIS A 57 5.17 16.04 15.24
C HIS A 57 6.63 16.38 14.94
N PRO A 58 7.05 17.67 14.94
CA PRO A 58 8.43 18.07 14.72
C PRO A 58 9.46 17.46 15.69
N LEU A 59 9.01 16.97 16.85
CA LEU A 59 9.85 16.25 17.82
C LEU A 59 10.18 14.80 17.39
N GLY A 60 9.68 14.35 16.24
CA GLY A 60 9.89 13.00 15.73
C GLY A 60 8.97 11.94 16.37
N THR A 61 7.88 12.37 17.02
CA THR A 61 6.80 11.47 17.42
C THR A 61 5.71 11.41 16.36
N TYR A 62 4.91 10.35 16.37
CA TYR A 62 3.83 10.16 15.40
C TYR A 62 2.58 9.61 16.08
N LEU A 63 1.42 10.06 15.63
CA LEU A 63 0.12 9.49 15.97
C LEU A 63 -0.52 8.94 14.69
N LYS A 64 -0.93 7.68 14.68
CA LYS A 64 -1.51 7.01 13.50
C LYS A 64 -2.81 6.34 13.90
N ILE A 65 -3.89 6.67 13.19
CA ILE A 65 -5.22 6.08 13.39
C ILE A 65 -5.52 5.16 12.23
N GLY A 66 -5.87 3.91 12.50
CA GLY A 66 -6.25 2.92 11.50
C GLY A 66 -7.49 2.11 11.92
N PRO A 67 -8.08 1.32 11.02
CA PRO A 67 -9.17 0.42 11.38
C PRO A 67 -8.66 -0.66 12.35
N TYR A 68 -9.57 -1.16 13.19
CA TYR A 68 -9.36 -2.31 14.05
C TYR A 68 -10.56 -3.28 13.96
N PHE A 69 -10.47 -4.43 14.62
CA PHE A 69 -11.54 -5.45 14.62
C PHE A 69 -12.86 -4.88 15.14
N SER A 70 -13.97 -5.43 14.62
CA SER A 70 -15.33 -5.17 15.10
C SER A 70 -15.75 -3.70 15.07
N GLY A 71 -15.44 -2.97 14.01
CA GLY A 71 -15.85 -1.57 13.88
C GLY A 71 -14.96 -0.57 14.62
N LYS A 72 -14.05 -1.04 15.47
CA LYS A 72 -13.16 -0.20 16.30
C LYS A 72 -12.02 0.42 15.49
N TYR A 73 -11.22 1.24 16.17
CA TYR A 73 -10.05 1.92 15.62
C TYR A 73 -8.81 1.63 16.47
N SER A 74 -7.67 1.51 15.80
CA SER A 74 -6.36 1.42 16.43
C SER A 74 -5.72 2.80 16.42
N VAL A 75 -5.22 3.24 17.58
CA VAL A 75 -4.48 4.48 17.75
C VAL A 75 -3.05 4.10 18.12
N TYR A 76 -2.16 4.20 17.14
CA TYR A 76 -0.74 3.95 17.32
C TYR A 76 -0.01 5.25 17.64
N TYR A 77 0.85 5.20 18.65
CA TYR A 77 1.75 6.28 19.01
C TYR A 77 3.19 5.79 18.87
N LEU A 78 4.01 6.50 18.10
CA LEU A 78 5.44 6.20 17.93
C LEU A 78 6.26 7.26 18.66
N GLU A 79 7.12 6.81 19.56
CA GLU A 79 8.10 7.65 20.25
C GLU A 79 9.40 6.85 20.42
N ASN A 80 10.55 7.48 20.14
CA ASN A 80 11.87 6.85 20.32
C ASN A 80 11.98 5.46 19.66
N ASN A 81 11.42 5.32 18.45
CA ASN A 81 11.34 4.07 17.67
C ASN A 81 10.58 2.92 18.39
N ARG A 82 9.74 3.24 19.36
CA ARG A 82 8.85 2.29 20.06
C ARG A 82 7.40 2.62 19.73
N VAL A 83 6.67 1.61 19.31
CA VAL A 83 5.25 1.74 19.03
C VAL A 83 4.44 1.40 20.28
N TYR A 84 3.45 2.21 20.54
CA TYR A 84 2.44 2.00 21.55
C TYR A 84 1.07 1.99 20.86
N LEU A 85 0.12 1.24 21.42
CA LEU A 85 -1.21 1.04 20.88
C LEU A 85 -2.27 1.31 21.94
N LYS A 86 -3.35 1.96 21.49
CA LYS A 86 -4.63 2.04 22.19
C LYS A 86 -5.75 1.69 21.23
N ILE A 87 -6.80 1.06 21.75
CA ILE A 87 -7.99 0.74 20.96
C ILE A 87 -9.06 1.76 21.33
N ALA A 88 -9.63 2.39 20.31
CA ALA A 88 -10.74 3.32 20.42
C ALA A 88 -12.00 2.62 19.88
N ASP A 89 -13.11 2.67 20.63
CA ASP A 89 -14.35 1.99 20.21
C ASP A 89 -15.04 2.76 19.08
N THR A 90 -14.92 4.09 19.10
CA THR A 90 -15.50 5.00 18.12
C THR A 90 -14.44 5.92 17.50
N LEU A 91 -14.80 6.66 16.45
CA LEU A 91 -13.90 7.62 15.83
C LEU A 91 -13.76 8.86 16.71
N GLU A 92 -14.79 9.18 17.47
CA GLU A 92 -14.83 10.22 18.50
C GLU A 92 -13.79 9.94 19.61
N ASP A 93 -13.71 8.69 20.08
CA ASP A 93 -12.70 8.25 21.05
C ASP A 93 -11.28 8.38 20.48
N ALA A 94 -11.10 8.09 19.18
CA ALA A 94 -9.82 8.33 18.51
C ALA A 94 -9.52 9.83 18.40
N GLY A 95 -10.54 10.66 18.14
CA GLY A 95 -10.46 12.11 18.09
C GLY A 95 -10.02 12.75 19.40
N PHE A 96 -10.37 12.16 20.55
CA PHE A 96 -9.83 12.55 21.85
C PHE A 96 -8.30 12.48 21.88
N TRP A 97 -7.71 11.39 21.37
CA TRP A 97 -6.24 11.24 21.34
C TRP A 97 -5.56 12.21 20.37
N ILE A 98 -6.23 12.57 19.27
CA ILE A 98 -5.75 13.63 18.37
C ILE A 98 -5.71 14.96 19.13
N LYS A 99 -6.78 15.30 19.86
CA LYS A 99 -6.83 16.52 20.65
C LYS A 99 -5.72 16.58 21.69
N GLU A 100 -5.53 15.49 22.44
CA GLU A 100 -4.44 15.38 23.42
C GLU A 100 -3.07 15.50 22.76
N TYR A 101 -2.89 14.92 21.58
CA TYR A 101 -1.63 15.02 20.82
C TYR A 101 -1.27 16.45 20.43
N PHE A 102 -2.27 17.24 20.02
CA PHE A 102 -2.07 18.67 19.75
C PHE A 102 -1.82 19.47 21.02
N ASN A 103 -2.55 19.18 22.11
CA ASN A 103 -2.43 19.92 23.38
C ASN A 103 -1.10 19.65 24.10
N GLN A 104 -0.62 18.40 24.08
CA GLN A 104 0.58 17.95 24.77
C GLN A 104 1.84 18.01 23.89
N GLN A 105 1.82 18.78 22.80
CA GLN A 105 2.95 18.95 21.88
C GLN A 105 3.55 17.60 21.43
N GLY A 106 2.68 16.68 21.01
CA GLY A 106 3.08 15.39 20.47
C GLY A 106 3.54 14.35 21.50
N MET A 107 3.49 14.65 22.80
CA MET A 107 3.81 13.70 23.86
C MET A 107 2.53 13.08 24.42
N LEU A 108 2.45 11.74 24.46
CA LEU A 108 1.29 11.03 24.98
C LEU A 108 1.69 9.98 26.00
N SER A 109 0.77 9.71 26.94
CA SER A 109 0.92 8.67 27.96
C SER A 109 -0.31 7.76 28.02
N GLY A 110 -0.20 6.63 28.73
CA GLY A 110 -1.33 5.71 28.92
C GLY A 110 -1.65 4.80 27.72
N PHE A 111 -0.69 4.65 26.79
CA PHE A 111 -0.74 3.65 25.73
C PHE A 111 -0.02 2.37 26.15
N LYS A 112 -0.46 1.21 25.64
CA LYS A 112 0.21 -0.06 25.89
C LYS A 112 1.31 -0.27 24.86
N LYS A 113 2.47 -0.82 25.27
CA LYS A 113 3.54 -1.13 24.32
C LYS A 113 3.01 -2.14 23.29
N TYR A 114 3.13 -1.78 22.01
CA TYR A 114 2.82 -2.68 20.90
C TYR A 114 3.98 -3.69 20.75
N GLY A 115 3.71 -4.85 20.15
CA GLY A 115 4.68 -5.94 20.04
C GLY A 115 6.01 -5.56 19.38
N PHE A 116 6.94 -6.52 19.33
CA PHE A 116 8.24 -6.28 18.72
C PHE A 116 8.10 -5.89 17.24
N THR A 117 8.64 -4.73 16.86
CA THR A 117 8.53 -4.16 15.52
C THR A 117 9.92 -3.82 15.00
N ILE A 118 10.31 -4.47 13.91
CA ILE A 118 11.59 -4.21 13.25
C ILE A 118 11.41 -2.96 12.39
N ASN A 119 12.22 -1.92 12.68
CA ASN A 119 12.17 -0.64 11.97
C ASN A 119 10.77 0.01 11.99
N ALA A 120 10.25 0.27 13.20
CA ALA A 120 8.92 0.87 13.40
C ALA A 120 8.73 2.16 12.61
N LEU A 121 9.73 3.06 12.61
CA LEU A 121 9.67 4.37 11.97
C LEU A 121 9.23 4.32 10.50
N SER A 122 9.65 3.30 9.75
CA SER A 122 9.31 3.15 8.33
C SER A 122 7.82 2.89 8.05
N HIS A 123 7.00 2.58 9.06
CA HIS A 123 5.53 2.50 8.92
C HIS A 123 4.82 3.86 9.11
N PHE A 124 5.54 4.88 9.57
CA PHE A 124 4.98 6.20 9.92
C PHE A 124 5.59 7.32 9.10
N ARG A 125 6.86 7.19 8.71
CA ARG A 125 7.57 8.22 7.93
C ARG A 125 7.33 8.02 6.43
N THR A 126 7.17 9.12 5.72
CA THR A 126 7.03 9.10 4.27
C THR A 126 8.34 8.67 3.62
N HIS A 127 8.24 7.73 2.68
CA HIS A 127 9.34 7.34 1.80
C HIS A 127 9.09 7.88 0.38
N LYS A 128 10.17 8.10 -0.38
CA LYS A 128 10.03 8.37 -1.81
C LYS A 128 9.71 7.04 -2.51
N PHE A 129 8.56 6.97 -3.16
CA PHE A 129 8.19 5.85 -4.02
C PHE A 129 8.39 6.29 -5.45
N GLU A 130 9.30 5.61 -6.12
CA GLU A 130 9.43 5.68 -7.56
C GLU A 130 9.05 4.30 -8.09
N TYR A 131 7.95 4.22 -8.83
CA TYR A 131 7.59 3.00 -9.55
C TYR A 131 8.55 2.86 -10.73
N THR A 132 9.77 2.42 -10.46
CA THR A 132 10.72 2.09 -11.51
C THR A 132 10.29 0.80 -12.15
N VAL A 133 9.98 0.84 -13.43
CA VAL A 133 9.70 -0.35 -14.21
C VAL A 133 10.99 -1.16 -14.29
N ASN A 134 11.10 -2.20 -13.47
CA ASN A 134 12.27 -3.05 -13.46
C ASN A 134 12.28 -3.88 -14.74
N ALA A 135 13.23 -3.61 -15.64
CA ALA A 135 13.36 -4.32 -16.91
C ALA A 135 13.47 -5.85 -16.71
N SER A 136 14.08 -6.30 -15.60
CA SER A 136 14.13 -7.73 -15.26
C SER A 136 12.77 -8.29 -14.84
N ALA A 137 11.93 -7.50 -14.16
CA ALA A 137 10.56 -7.90 -13.82
C ALA A 137 9.67 -7.94 -15.06
N LEU A 138 9.80 -6.97 -15.97
CA LEU A 138 9.15 -7.02 -17.29
C LEU A 138 9.58 -8.25 -18.09
N LEU A 139 10.89 -8.52 -18.18
CA LEU A 139 11.39 -9.67 -18.93
C LEU A 139 10.87 -10.99 -18.35
N LYS A 140 10.82 -11.13 -17.02
CA LYS A 140 10.22 -12.29 -16.35
C LYS A 140 8.72 -12.40 -16.64
N PHE A 141 8.00 -11.28 -16.59
CA PHE A 141 6.57 -11.24 -16.89
C PHE A 141 6.27 -11.71 -18.32
N PHE A 142 7.12 -11.33 -19.29
CA PHE A 142 6.98 -11.73 -20.70
C PHE A 142 7.75 -13.00 -21.09
N TRP A 143 8.46 -13.65 -20.16
CA TRP A 143 9.36 -14.76 -20.48
C TRP A 143 8.63 -15.92 -21.16
N PHE A 144 7.44 -16.25 -20.66
CA PHE A 144 6.64 -17.33 -21.22
C PHE A 144 6.18 -17.00 -22.64
N GLN A 145 5.73 -15.77 -22.90
CA GLN A 145 5.30 -15.32 -24.23
C GLN A 145 6.48 -15.29 -25.21
N ILE A 146 7.65 -14.82 -24.78
CA ILE A 146 8.88 -14.83 -25.59
C ILE A 146 9.26 -16.27 -25.96
N PHE A 147 9.26 -17.17 -24.98
CA PHE A 147 9.55 -18.58 -25.18
C PHE A 147 8.56 -19.25 -26.15
N MET A 148 7.26 -19.07 -25.93
CA MET A 148 6.21 -19.64 -26.80
C MET A 148 6.27 -19.09 -28.22
N THR A 149 6.55 -17.79 -28.37
CA THR A 149 6.73 -17.16 -29.69
C THR A 149 7.94 -17.75 -30.41
N GLY A 150 9.06 -17.98 -29.70
CA GLY A 150 10.25 -18.61 -30.27
C GLY A 150 9.99 -20.06 -30.72
N MET A 151 9.29 -20.85 -29.90
CA MET A 151 8.87 -22.21 -30.25
C MET A 151 8.00 -22.26 -31.50
N VAL A 152 7.00 -21.37 -31.57
CA VAL A 152 6.12 -21.22 -32.74
C VAL A 152 6.92 -20.84 -33.99
N PHE A 153 7.85 -19.90 -33.86
CA PHE A 153 8.69 -19.46 -34.98
C PHE A 153 9.54 -20.62 -35.54
N ILE A 154 10.13 -21.44 -34.67
CA ILE A 154 10.90 -22.63 -35.08
C ILE A 154 10.01 -23.64 -35.82
N ILE A 155 8.80 -23.88 -35.34
CA ILE A 155 7.84 -24.78 -36.01
C ILE A 155 7.49 -24.24 -37.40
N CYS A 156 7.19 -22.95 -37.54
CA CYS A 156 6.92 -22.33 -38.83
C CYS A 156 8.11 -22.40 -39.79
N LEU A 157 9.34 -22.26 -39.28
CA LEU A 157 10.55 -22.39 -40.10
C LEU A 157 10.76 -23.83 -40.57
N ALA A 158 10.53 -24.80 -39.68
CA ALA A 158 10.63 -26.22 -40.02
C ALA A 158 9.59 -26.62 -41.09
N THR A 159 8.34 -26.14 -40.98
CA THR A 159 7.30 -26.41 -41.97
C THR A 159 7.54 -25.72 -43.31
N LEU A 160 8.15 -24.52 -43.30
CA LEU A 160 8.56 -23.83 -44.53
C LEU A 160 9.59 -24.63 -45.33
N ILE A 161 10.56 -25.26 -44.64
CA ILE A 161 11.63 -26.04 -45.27
C ILE A 161 11.10 -27.37 -45.82
N ASP A 162 10.27 -28.08 -45.05
CA ASP A 162 9.78 -29.42 -45.40
C ASP A 162 8.64 -29.39 -46.42
N SER A 163 7.75 -28.39 -46.35
CA SER A 163 6.56 -28.29 -47.18
C SER A 163 6.12 -26.83 -47.38
N PRO A 164 6.74 -26.11 -48.33
CA PRO A 164 6.51 -24.66 -48.52
C PRO A 164 5.04 -24.30 -48.74
N GLY A 165 4.26 -25.19 -49.37
CA GLY A 165 2.83 -25.01 -49.63
C GLY A 165 1.94 -24.97 -48.37
N ASN A 166 2.42 -25.51 -47.25
CA ASN A 166 1.67 -25.58 -45.99
C ASN A 166 2.03 -24.45 -45.01
N PHE A 167 2.99 -23.59 -45.36
CA PHE A 167 3.49 -22.52 -44.50
C PHE A 167 2.38 -21.56 -44.04
N VAL A 168 1.50 -21.15 -44.96
CA VAL A 168 0.40 -20.21 -44.65
C VAL A 168 -0.56 -20.80 -43.63
N MET A 169 -0.89 -22.10 -43.74
CA MET A 169 -1.77 -22.77 -42.77
C MET A 169 -1.08 -22.96 -41.41
N SER A 170 0.22 -23.25 -41.39
CA SER A 170 1.02 -23.30 -40.15
C SER A 170 1.06 -21.95 -39.45
N LEU A 171 1.24 -20.85 -40.20
CA LEU A 171 1.28 -19.49 -39.67
C LEU A 171 -0.07 -19.07 -39.04
N ILE A 172 -1.18 -19.40 -39.71
CA ILE A 172 -2.53 -19.09 -39.21
C ILE A 172 -2.83 -19.86 -37.91
N GLY A 173 -2.48 -21.16 -37.84
CA GLY A 173 -2.65 -21.97 -36.63
C GLY A 173 -1.83 -21.43 -35.45
N SER A 174 -0.60 -21.01 -35.72
CA SER A 174 0.31 -20.42 -34.74
C SER A 174 -0.16 -19.08 -34.17
N ILE A 175 -0.67 -18.18 -35.03
CA ILE A 175 -1.25 -16.89 -34.59
C ILE A 175 -2.47 -17.13 -33.69
N THR A 176 -3.30 -18.12 -34.03
CA THR A 176 -4.48 -18.48 -33.24
C THR A 176 -4.09 -18.97 -31.83
N ILE A 177 -3.01 -19.75 -31.70
CA ILE A 177 -2.51 -20.23 -30.41
C ILE A 177 -1.96 -19.08 -29.55
N LEU A 178 -1.29 -18.09 -30.17
CA LEU A 178 -0.75 -16.92 -29.48
C LEU A 178 -1.84 -15.90 -29.06
N LEU A 179 -2.97 -15.89 -29.76
CA LEU A 179 -4.11 -15.01 -29.46
C LEU A 179 -5.14 -15.62 -28.51
N LEU A 180 -5.05 -16.92 -28.20
CA LEU A 180 -5.90 -17.51 -27.17
C LEU A 180 -5.59 -16.82 -25.84
N PRO A 181 -6.59 -16.18 -25.19
CA PRO A 181 -6.36 -15.54 -23.91
C PRO A 181 -5.85 -16.60 -22.94
N MET A 182 -4.73 -16.32 -22.28
CA MET A 182 -4.33 -17.10 -21.11
C MET A 182 -5.31 -16.75 -19.99
N THR A 183 -6.47 -17.41 -20.01
CA THR A 183 -7.41 -17.40 -18.89
C THR A 183 -6.78 -18.24 -17.79
N GLY A 184 -5.98 -17.58 -16.96
CA GLY A 184 -5.55 -18.07 -15.65
C GLY A 184 -6.42 -17.47 -14.57
#